data_AF-A0AAP2AGY9-F1
#
_entry.id   AF-A0AAP2AGY9-F1
#
_cell.length_a   1.000
_cell.length_b   1.000
_cell.length_c   1.000
_cell.angle_alpha   90.00
_cell.angle_beta   90.00
_cell.angle_gamma   90.00
#
_symmetry.space_group_name_H-M   'P 1'
#
loop_
_entity.id
_entity.type
_entity.pdbx_description
1 polymer ?
#
loop_
_entity_poly.entity_id
_entity_poly.type
_entity_poly.pdbx_seq_one_letter_code
_entity_poly.pdbx_strand_id
1 'polypeptide(L)'
;MGARYSEETKQMAKQLYLKRYTPNEIAKELKLKSVRCVYTWAEKFNWADLLSEESALDAIERRIAVLSPRENKKVGELRELECLINSHIKLMAQRNKHTEKMAEIKGRLQPAAEHSDDTGEGEQPRRRRRKNDISHITAEALDAWANENLYQHQLHVRKNKSHKVRNILKARQIGMTYYFAFEALEDAILTGDQQIFLSASKAQAFVFRQYIFSIASQFFDVQLRGTETITLSNGAVLRFLATNSNTAQSHSGNLYCDEYFWIPKFQKMDTVASAMAAQINRRVTYFSTPSSKSHQAYPMWSGERWKKDRSDRKNIEFPDFEAMRQGVLCPDRQWRHVITLADAIASGFDLIDIDEQREIHSDTAFNMLFMCIFVDDAASVFKLETLQKCKVDRSTWKDYDSKAAQPFGLREVWGGFDPARTGDNATFVVVAVPVFAGERFRLLERYHWRGLAFAWMAEEIKKIKDRFNMTHIGVDVTGIGAGVFELIQHFARREAMPITYNVGEKNRLVMKMLDVVDSERIEWDEEDHREVSASFMAIRQTTTASGNEMTFVADRTEETGHADTFFAVSHAIIKEPLSYRTKRKSSWGIAA
;
A
#
# COMPACT_ATOMS: atom_id res chain seq x y z
N MET A 1 -3.34 -37.62 -52.53
CA MET A 1 -3.54 -36.23 -52.09
C MET A 1 -4.27 -36.24 -50.74
N GLY A 2 -3.57 -35.99 -49.63
CA GLY A 2 -4.19 -35.93 -48.31
C GLY A 2 -5.06 -34.68 -48.18
N ALA A 3 -6.31 -34.85 -47.75
CA ALA A 3 -7.26 -33.73 -47.60
C ALA A 3 -6.65 -32.66 -46.68
N ARG A 4 -6.45 -31.45 -47.22
CA ARG A 4 -5.86 -30.33 -46.51
C ARG A 4 -6.97 -29.68 -45.68
N TYR A 5 -7.09 -30.05 -44.40
CA TYR A 5 -8.04 -29.42 -43.48
C TYR A 5 -7.69 -27.93 -43.30
N SER A 6 -8.71 -27.08 -43.18
CA SER A 6 -8.56 -25.65 -42.97
C SER A 6 -7.82 -25.35 -41.65
N GLU A 7 -7.18 -24.18 -41.56
CA GLU A 7 -6.53 -23.75 -40.31
C GLU A 7 -7.55 -23.57 -39.16
N GLU A 8 -8.77 -23.18 -39.48
CA GLU A 8 -9.86 -23.06 -38.50
C GLU A 8 -10.23 -24.41 -37.88
N THR A 9 -10.30 -25.47 -38.69
CA THR A 9 -10.53 -26.85 -38.20
C THR A 9 -9.40 -27.33 -37.30
N LYS A 10 -8.14 -26.98 -37.63
CA LYS A 10 -6.98 -27.32 -36.78
C LYS A 10 -6.98 -26.55 -35.47
N GLN A 11 -7.39 -25.27 -35.48
CA GLN A 11 -7.53 -24.47 -34.27
C GLN A 11 -8.63 -25.01 -33.35
N MET A 12 -9.78 -25.41 -33.90
CA MET A 12 -10.84 -26.07 -33.12
C MET A 12 -10.36 -27.42 -32.54
N ALA A 13 -9.64 -28.23 -33.33
CA ALA A 13 -9.06 -29.49 -32.86
C ALA A 13 -8.07 -29.25 -31.71
N LYS A 14 -7.23 -28.21 -31.80
CA LYS A 14 -6.33 -27.78 -30.73
C LYS A 14 -7.09 -27.40 -29.46
N GLN A 15 -8.16 -26.61 -29.57
CA GLN A 15 -8.97 -26.20 -28.41
C GLN A 15 -9.61 -27.41 -27.71
N LEU A 16 -10.14 -28.37 -28.46
CA LEU A 16 -10.72 -29.60 -27.88
C LEU A 16 -9.64 -30.50 -27.25
N TYR A 17 -8.47 -30.60 -27.88
CA TYR A 17 -7.31 -31.34 -27.34
C TYR A 17 -6.84 -30.74 -26.01
N LEU A 18 -6.76 -29.41 -25.91
CA LEU A 18 -6.41 -28.71 -24.67
C LEU A 18 -7.48 -28.83 -23.58
N LYS A 19 -8.73 -29.14 -23.95
CA LYS A 19 -9.83 -29.50 -23.04
C LYS A 19 -9.85 -31.00 -22.66
N ARG A 20 -8.77 -31.74 -22.97
CA ARG A 20 -8.57 -33.17 -22.67
C ARG A 20 -9.51 -34.14 -23.41
N TYR A 21 -10.11 -33.72 -24.54
CA TYR A 21 -10.80 -34.66 -25.42
C TYR A 21 -9.77 -35.61 -26.04
N THR A 22 -10.10 -36.90 -26.11
CA THR A 22 -9.26 -37.89 -26.77
C THR A 22 -9.20 -37.61 -28.29
N PRO A 23 -8.11 -37.99 -28.98
CA PRO A 23 -8.03 -37.85 -30.44
C PRO A 23 -9.22 -38.49 -31.19
N ASN A 24 -9.80 -39.56 -30.65
CA ASN A 24 -11.00 -40.20 -31.17
C ASN A 24 -12.25 -39.33 -31.03
N GLU A 25 -12.46 -38.70 -29.87
CA GLU A 25 -13.58 -37.79 -29.62
C GLU A 25 -13.47 -36.54 -30.50
N ILE A 26 -12.26 -35.98 -30.65
CA ILE A 26 -12.01 -34.82 -31.51
C ILE A 26 -12.31 -35.15 -32.98
N ALA A 27 -11.87 -36.32 -33.44
CA ALA A 27 -12.15 -36.77 -34.81
C ALA A 27 -13.65 -36.97 -35.05
N LYS A 28 -14.39 -37.45 -34.05
CA LYS A 28 -15.84 -37.62 -34.13
C LYS A 28 -16.58 -36.28 -34.12
N GLU A 29 -16.20 -35.38 -33.22
CA GLU A 29 -16.81 -34.05 -33.03
C GLU A 29 -16.61 -33.16 -34.26
N LEU A 30 -15.39 -33.14 -34.82
CA LEU A 30 -15.03 -32.33 -35.98
C LEU A 30 -15.24 -33.05 -37.32
N LYS A 31 -15.84 -34.25 -37.30
CA LYS A 31 -16.10 -35.11 -38.48
C LYS A 31 -14.86 -35.30 -39.35
N LEU A 32 -13.71 -35.54 -38.73
CA LEU A 32 -12.45 -35.76 -39.43
C LEU A 32 -12.44 -37.16 -40.05
N LYS A 33 -11.91 -37.27 -41.29
CA LYS A 33 -11.82 -38.55 -42.01
C LYS A 33 -10.88 -39.57 -41.36
N SER A 34 -9.97 -39.11 -40.50
CA SER A 34 -9.05 -39.99 -39.78
C SER A 34 -8.58 -39.35 -38.47
N VAL A 35 -8.57 -40.15 -37.41
CA VAL A 35 -7.99 -39.81 -36.11
C VAL A 35 -6.49 -39.50 -36.22
N ARG A 36 -5.82 -40.11 -37.21
CA ARG A 36 -4.38 -39.94 -37.45
C ARG A 36 -4.00 -38.48 -37.69
N CYS A 37 -4.90 -37.68 -38.26
CA CYS A 37 -4.68 -36.25 -38.44
C CYS A 37 -4.51 -35.50 -37.12
N VAL A 38 -5.28 -35.87 -36.07
CA VAL A 38 -5.19 -35.26 -34.74
C VAL A 38 -3.88 -35.64 -34.07
N TYR A 39 -3.44 -36.90 -34.17
CA TYR A 39 -2.12 -37.33 -33.68
C TYR A 39 -0.99 -36.58 -34.38
N THR A 40 -1.03 -36.49 -35.71
CA THR A 40 -0.02 -35.76 -36.50
C THR A 40 0.02 -34.26 -36.13
N TRP A 41 -1.12 -33.62 -35.86
CA TRP A 41 -1.14 -32.23 -35.42
C TRP A 41 -0.63 -32.06 -33.98
N ALA A 42 -1.04 -32.94 -33.07
CA ALA A 42 -0.61 -32.92 -31.69
C ALA A 42 0.92 -33.09 -31.57
N GLU A 43 1.50 -33.98 -32.36
CA GLU A 43 2.95 -34.21 -32.44
C GLU A 43 3.66 -33.05 -33.15
N LYS A 44 3.18 -32.63 -34.34
CA LYS A 44 3.81 -31.55 -35.11
C LYS A 44 3.85 -30.21 -34.37
N PHE A 45 2.86 -29.93 -33.54
CA PHE A 45 2.70 -28.66 -32.84
C PHE A 45 2.89 -28.78 -31.32
N ASN A 46 3.42 -29.91 -30.84
CA ASN A 46 3.69 -30.18 -29.43
C ASN A 46 2.51 -29.84 -28.50
N TRP A 47 1.29 -30.24 -28.87
CA TRP A 47 0.11 -29.93 -28.07
C TRP A 47 0.15 -30.57 -26.68
N ALA A 48 0.89 -31.68 -26.53
CA ALA A 48 1.13 -32.30 -25.23
C ALA A 48 1.86 -31.36 -24.26
N ASP A 49 2.81 -30.55 -24.74
CA ASP A 49 3.56 -29.58 -23.91
C ASP A 49 2.72 -28.34 -23.54
N LEU A 50 1.64 -28.10 -24.30
CA LEU A 50 0.67 -27.04 -24.03
C LEU A 50 -0.41 -27.46 -23.03
N LEU A 51 -0.49 -28.75 -22.69
CA LEU A 51 -1.37 -29.24 -21.65
C LEU A 51 -0.79 -28.81 -20.30
N SER A 52 -1.37 -27.77 -19.70
CA SER A 52 -1.26 -27.54 -18.26
C SER A 52 -1.60 -28.85 -17.53
N GLU A 53 -0.72 -29.33 -16.66
CA GLU A 53 -1.07 -30.34 -15.65
C GLU A 53 -2.07 -29.70 -14.67
N GLU A 54 -3.32 -29.51 -15.10
CA GLU A 54 -4.41 -29.20 -14.20
C GLU A 54 -4.67 -30.48 -13.39
N SER A 55 -4.29 -30.46 -12.11
CA SER A 55 -4.62 -31.55 -11.21
C SER A 55 -6.13 -31.62 -10.99
N ALA A 56 -6.63 -32.76 -10.50
CA ALA A 56 -8.04 -32.87 -10.11
C ALA A 56 -8.44 -31.80 -9.07
N LEU A 57 -7.48 -31.34 -8.25
CA LEU A 57 -7.67 -30.23 -7.32
C LEU A 57 -7.85 -28.91 -8.07
N ASP A 58 -6.98 -28.59 -9.04
CA ASP A 58 -7.06 -27.34 -9.80
C ASP A 58 -8.38 -27.23 -10.60
N ALA A 59 -8.85 -28.35 -11.16
CA ALA A 59 -10.12 -28.42 -11.87
C ALA A 59 -11.34 -28.19 -10.94
N ILE A 60 -11.28 -28.73 -9.72
CA ILE A 60 -12.29 -28.50 -8.68
C ILE A 60 -12.26 -27.05 -8.21
N GLU A 61 -11.07 -26.49 -7.96
CA GLU A 61 -10.87 -25.10 -7.55
C GLU A 61 -11.43 -24.12 -8.58
N ARG A 62 -11.14 -24.35 -9.86
CA ARG A 62 -11.67 -23.53 -10.96
C ARG A 62 -13.19 -23.62 -11.05
N ARG A 63 -13.77 -24.81 -10.86
CA ARG A 63 -15.23 -24.98 -10.93
C ARG A 63 -15.94 -24.30 -9.76
N ILE A 64 -15.37 -24.37 -8.57
CA ILE A 64 -15.83 -23.62 -7.39
C ILE A 64 -15.77 -22.11 -7.69
N ALA A 65 -14.66 -21.61 -8.25
CA ALA A 65 -14.51 -20.19 -8.60
C ALA A 65 -15.55 -19.69 -9.62
N VAL A 66 -16.00 -20.54 -10.55
CA VAL A 66 -17.06 -20.21 -11.53
C VAL A 66 -18.45 -20.18 -10.89
N LEU A 67 -18.74 -21.08 -9.94
CA LEU A 67 -20.06 -21.19 -9.33
C LEU A 67 -20.25 -20.20 -8.18
N SER A 68 -19.21 -19.87 -7.42
CA SER A 68 -19.28 -18.99 -6.24
C SER A 68 -19.90 -17.59 -6.48
N PRO A 69 -19.56 -16.83 -7.54
CA PRO A 69 -20.06 -15.46 -7.72
C PRO A 69 -21.45 -15.36 -8.33
N ARG A 70 -22.10 -16.47 -8.72
CA ARG A 70 -23.44 -16.42 -9.34
C ARG A 70 -24.51 -15.99 -8.34
N GLU A 71 -25.30 -14.98 -8.68
CA GLU A 71 -26.51 -14.58 -7.95
C GLU A 71 -27.69 -15.50 -8.34
N ASN A 72 -28.61 -15.77 -7.41
CA ASN A 72 -29.76 -16.68 -7.61
C ASN A 72 -29.40 -18.14 -8.00
N LYS A 73 -28.46 -18.75 -7.27
CA LYS A 73 -28.02 -20.14 -7.50
C LYS A 73 -29.20 -21.13 -7.45
N LYS A 74 -29.29 -22.01 -8.44
CA LYS A 74 -30.27 -23.09 -8.44
C LYS A 74 -29.87 -24.17 -7.43
N VAL A 75 -30.85 -24.95 -6.93
CA VAL A 75 -30.61 -26.05 -5.96
C VAL A 75 -29.57 -27.05 -6.47
N GLY A 76 -29.54 -27.32 -7.78
CA GLY A 76 -28.52 -28.18 -8.40
C GLY A 76 -27.11 -27.60 -8.34
N GLU A 77 -26.96 -26.27 -8.47
CA GLU A 77 -25.66 -25.59 -8.39
C GLU A 77 -25.16 -25.52 -6.94
N LEU A 78 -26.08 -25.38 -5.96
CA LEU A 78 -25.73 -25.44 -4.53
C LEU A 78 -25.23 -26.84 -4.15
N ARG A 79 -25.90 -27.91 -4.61
CA ARG A 79 -25.44 -29.29 -4.42
C ARG A 79 -24.11 -29.57 -5.10
N GLU A 80 -23.94 -29.10 -6.33
CA GLU A 80 -22.66 -29.21 -7.04
C GLU A 80 -21.53 -28.53 -6.25
N LEU A 81 -21.77 -27.31 -5.78
CA LEU A 81 -20.81 -26.55 -4.98
C LEU A 81 -20.46 -27.27 -3.67
N GLU A 82 -21.46 -27.80 -2.95
CA GLU A 82 -21.26 -28.57 -1.72
C GLU A 82 -20.44 -29.86 -1.97
N CYS A 83 -20.77 -30.62 -3.03
CA CYS A 83 -20.02 -31.82 -3.39
C CYS A 83 -18.57 -31.50 -3.79
N LEU A 84 -18.35 -30.41 -4.53
CA LEU A 84 -17.01 -29.98 -4.95
C LEU A 84 -16.18 -29.54 -3.75
N ILE A 85 -16.75 -28.76 -2.82
CA ILE A 85 -16.07 -28.34 -1.58
C ILE A 85 -15.71 -29.56 -0.72
N ASN A 86 -16.65 -30.48 -0.52
CA ASN A 86 -16.40 -31.70 0.28
C ASN A 86 -15.33 -32.60 -0.36
N SER A 87 -15.32 -32.71 -1.69
CA SER A 87 -14.30 -33.46 -2.43
C SER A 87 -12.92 -32.78 -2.35
N HIS A 88 -12.91 -31.45 -2.43
CA HIS A 88 -11.70 -30.64 -2.27
C HIS A 88 -11.04 -30.84 -0.90
N ILE A 89 -11.84 -30.79 0.18
CA ILE A 89 -11.38 -31.03 1.55
C ILE A 89 -10.77 -32.43 1.69
N LYS A 90 -11.43 -33.46 1.14
CA LYS A 90 -10.94 -34.86 1.21
C LYS A 90 -9.61 -35.03 0.46
N LEU A 91 -9.51 -34.49 -0.75
CA LEU A 91 -8.30 -34.59 -1.57
C LEU A 91 -7.13 -33.79 -0.96
N MET A 92 -7.39 -32.62 -0.38
CA MET A 92 -6.38 -31.86 0.37
C MET A 92 -5.88 -32.63 1.60
N ALA A 93 -6.79 -33.20 2.41
CA ALA A 93 -6.40 -34.00 3.57
C ALA A 93 -5.58 -35.25 3.19
N GLN A 94 -5.94 -35.92 2.09
CA GLN A 94 -5.17 -37.05 1.56
C GLN A 94 -3.79 -36.63 1.06
N ARG A 95 -3.70 -35.50 0.35
CA ARG A 95 -2.43 -34.93 -0.09
C ARG A 95 -1.54 -34.60 1.10
N ASN A 96 -2.07 -33.95 2.13
CA ASN A 96 -1.29 -33.62 3.33
C ASN A 96 -0.78 -34.89 4.04
N LYS A 97 -1.66 -35.89 4.24
CA LYS A 97 -1.26 -37.19 4.82
C LYS A 97 -0.21 -37.93 3.99
N HIS A 98 -0.33 -37.90 2.66
CA HIS A 98 0.67 -38.49 1.77
C HIS A 98 2.00 -37.74 1.84
N THR A 99 1.96 -36.41 1.97
CA THR A 99 3.14 -35.55 2.08
C THR A 99 3.84 -35.76 3.43
N GLU A 100 3.08 -35.86 4.52
CA GLU A 100 3.55 -36.23 5.87
C GLU A 100 4.19 -37.63 5.88
N LYS A 101 3.53 -38.65 5.31
CA LYS A 101 4.09 -40.01 5.19
C LYS A 101 5.35 -40.04 4.34
N MET A 102 5.41 -39.30 3.23
CA MET A 102 6.60 -39.22 2.40
C MET A 102 7.75 -38.50 3.12
N ALA A 103 7.45 -37.53 3.99
CA ALA A 103 8.43 -36.90 4.86
C ALA A 103 8.95 -37.87 5.95
N GLU A 104 8.06 -38.65 6.59
CA GLU A 104 8.45 -39.69 7.56
C GLU A 104 9.30 -40.80 6.94
N ILE A 105 8.93 -41.29 5.75
CA ILE A 105 9.68 -42.34 5.04
C ILE A 105 11.07 -41.81 4.64
N LYS A 106 11.16 -40.55 4.23
CA LYS A 106 12.43 -39.91 3.88
C LYS A 106 13.33 -39.66 5.11
N GLY A 107 12.73 -39.46 6.29
CA GLY A 107 13.45 -39.40 7.57
C GLY A 107 13.93 -40.76 8.09
N ARG A 108 13.30 -41.88 7.70
CA ARG A 108 13.70 -43.24 8.09
C ARG A 108 14.74 -43.90 7.17
N LEU A 109 15.03 -43.32 6.00
CA LEU A 109 15.91 -43.88 4.97
C LEU A 109 17.29 -43.19 4.87
N GLN A 110 17.81 -42.62 5.95
CA GLN A 110 19.24 -42.25 6.03
C GLN A 110 20.02 -43.36 6.78
N PRO A 111 20.81 -44.19 6.09
CA PRO A 111 21.97 -44.80 6.70
C PRO A 111 23.12 -43.77 6.72
N ALA A 112 23.82 -43.69 7.85
CA ALA A 112 25.14 -43.09 7.93
C ALA A 112 26.07 -43.76 6.91
N ALA A 113 26.68 -42.98 6.02
CA ALA A 113 27.68 -43.47 5.08
C ALA A 113 29.06 -43.03 5.56
N GLU A 114 29.78 -43.99 6.14
CA GLU A 114 31.24 -44.00 6.25
C GLU A 114 31.88 -44.24 4.87
N HIS A 115 33.16 -43.85 4.78
CA HIS A 115 34.07 -43.90 3.64
C HIS A 115 33.90 -45.04 2.62
N SER A 116 34.01 -44.69 1.33
CA SER A 116 34.88 -45.42 0.39
C SER A 116 35.20 -44.56 -0.82
N ASP A 117 36.50 -44.51 -1.14
CA ASP A 117 37.03 -44.09 -2.44
C ASP A 117 36.52 -45.03 -3.54
N ASP A 118 36.02 -44.48 -4.65
CA ASP A 118 36.32 -45.06 -5.97
C ASP A 118 36.18 -44.02 -7.07
N THR A 119 37.19 -44.05 -7.93
CA THR A 119 37.40 -43.29 -9.15
C THR A 119 36.44 -43.72 -10.26
N GLY A 120 35.77 -42.76 -10.90
CA GLY A 120 34.98 -43.05 -12.10
C GLY A 120 34.33 -41.80 -12.69
N GLU A 121 34.98 -41.22 -13.69
CA GLU A 121 34.42 -40.18 -14.55
C GLU A 121 33.18 -40.71 -15.29
N GLY A 122 32.02 -40.14 -14.98
CA GLY A 122 30.76 -40.41 -15.67
C GLY A 122 29.78 -39.27 -15.42
N GLU A 123 29.47 -38.51 -16.46
CA GLU A 123 28.54 -37.37 -16.44
C GLU A 123 27.21 -37.74 -15.77
N GLN A 124 26.94 -37.15 -14.60
CA GLN A 124 25.65 -37.30 -13.94
C GLN A 124 24.56 -36.52 -14.70
N PRO A 125 23.37 -37.11 -14.89
CA PRO A 125 22.24 -36.41 -15.50
C PRO A 125 21.82 -35.26 -14.60
N ARG A 126 21.86 -34.02 -15.11
CA ARG A 126 21.47 -32.79 -14.39
C ARG A 126 20.10 -32.97 -13.74
N ARG A 127 20.05 -33.25 -12.42
CA ARG A 127 18.82 -33.21 -11.62
C ARG A 127 18.12 -31.89 -11.90
N ARG A 128 16.88 -31.95 -12.43
CA ARG A 128 16.03 -30.75 -12.61
C ARG A 128 15.95 -30.03 -11.27
N ARG A 129 16.61 -28.85 -11.16
CA ARG A 129 16.55 -28.00 -9.96
C ARG A 129 15.08 -27.75 -9.63
N ARG A 130 14.65 -28.08 -8.41
CA ARG A 130 13.29 -27.78 -7.94
C ARG A 130 13.11 -26.27 -7.97
N LYS A 131 11.98 -25.80 -8.48
CA LYS A 131 11.67 -24.36 -8.49
C LYS A 131 11.53 -23.88 -7.05
N ASN A 132 12.09 -22.71 -6.74
CA ASN A 132 12.00 -22.08 -5.42
C ASN A 132 12.40 -23.06 -4.29
N ASP A 133 13.55 -23.73 -4.45
CA ASP A 133 13.99 -24.76 -3.50
C ASP A 133 14.50 -24.16 -2.20
N ILE A 134 13.80 -24.45 -1.11
CA ILE A 134 14.13 -24.00 0.26
C ILE A 134 14.57 -25.16 1.17
N SER A 135 14.76 -26.36 0.62
CA SER A 135 14.92 -27.58 1.43
C SER A 135 16.22 -27.66 2.24
N HIS A 136 17.21 -26.81 1.94
CA HIS A 136 18.46 -26.69 2.70
C HIS A 136 18.41 -25.66 3.83
N ILE A 137 17.34 -24.86 3.93
CA ILE A 137 17.22 -23.81 4.96
C ILE A 137 16.69 -24.44 6.25
N THR A 138 17.42 -24.27 7.36
CA THR A 138 17.05 -24.80 8.68
C THR A 138 16.54 -23.71 9.61
N ALA A 139 15.90 -24.10 10.73
CA ALA A 139 15.43 -23.17 11.75
C ALA A 139 16.59 -22.38 12.38
N GLU A 140 17.72 -23.04 12.61
CA GLU A 140 18.93 -22.44 13.20
C GLU A 140 19.52 -21.37 12.27
N ALA A 141 19.50 -21.60 10.96
CA ALA A 141 19.95 -20.61 9.98
C ALA A 141 19.04 -19.36 9.98
N LEU A 142 17.73 -19.55 10.10
CA LEU A 142 16.76 -18.46 10.21
C LEU A 142 16.93 -17.68 11.52
N ASP A 143 17.17 -18.38 12.63
CA ASP A 143 17.45 -17.76 13.94
C ASP A 143 18.74 -16.95 13.95
N ALA A 144 19.83 -17.51 13.41
CA ALA A 144 21.10 -16.82 13.29
C ALA A 144 20.94 -15.54 12.45
N TRP A 145 20.31 -15.65 11.28
CA TRP A 145 20.03 -14.52 10.42
C TRP A 145 19.23 -13.43 11.14
N ALA A 146 18.16 -13.82 11.85
CA ALA A 146 17.30 -12.88 12.56
C ALA A 146 18.08 -12.10 13.64
N ASN A 147 18.95 -12.79 14.40
CA ASN A 147 19.73 -12.15 15.45
C ASN A 147 20.83 -11.23 14.91
N GLU A 148 21.35 -11.50 13.72
CA GLU A 148 22.40 -10.70 13.07
C GLU A 148 21.85 -9.49 12.30
N ASN A 149 20.63 -9.59 11.74
CA ASN A 149 20.12 -8.63 10.76
C ASN A 149 18.92 -7.80 11.23
N LEU A 150 18.27 -8.15 12.35
CA LEU A 150 17.10 -7.43 12.85
C LEU A 150 17.44 -6.55 14.06
N TYR A 151 16.84 -5.35 14.09
CA TYR A 151 16.91 -4.47 15.25
C TYR A 151 16.10 -5.01 16.43
N GLN A 152 16.39 -4.54 17.65
CA GLN A 152 15.77 -5.08 18.87
C GLN A 152 14.24 -4.91 18.89
N HIS A 153 13.70 -3.81 18.39
CA HIS A 153 12.24 -3.64 18.27
C HIS A 153 11.60 -4.68 17.32
N GLN A 154 12.29 -5.10 16.26
CA GLN A 154 11.82 -6.14 15.34
C GLN A 154 11.89 -7.52 16.00
N LEU A 155 13.00 -7.81 16.71
CA LEU A 155 13.16 -9.03 17.51
C LEU A 155 12.10 -9.15 18.61
N HIS A 156 11.69 -8.04 19.22
CA HIS A 156 10.58 -8.02 20.19
C HIS A 156 9.27 -8.47 19.55
N VAL A 157 8.95 -7.98 18.35
CA VAL A 157 7.76 -8.41 17.61
C VAL A 157 7.85 -9.89 17.22
N ARG A 158 9.05 -10.38 16.87
CA ARG A 158 9.33 -11.81 16.59
C ARG A 158 9.06 -12.70 17.78
N LYS A 159 9.52 -12.32 18.98
CA LYS A 159 9.24 -13.05 20.22
C LYS A 159 7.75 -13.17 20.52
N ASN A 160 6.94 -12.20 20.05
CA ASN A 160 5.50 -12.15 20.25
C ASN A 160 4.69 -12.71 19.06
N LYS A 161 5.31 -13.43 18.11
CA LYS A 161 4.63 -13.93 16.90
C LYS A 161 3.58 -15.02 17.15
N SER A 162 3.51 -15.61 18.34
CA SER A 162 2.55 -16.68 18.67
C SER A 162 1.11 -16.17 18.88
N HIS A 163 0.92 -14.86 19.07
CA HIS A 163 -0.41 -14.28 19.26
C HIS A 163 -1.29 -14.46 18.01
N LYS A 164 -2.56 -14.85 18.26
CA LYS A 164 -3.57 -15.08 17.21
C LYS A 164 -3.86 -13.81 16.40
N VAL A 165 -4.01 -12.69 17.09
CA VAL A 165 -4.18 -11.37 16.49
C VAL A 165 -3.15 -10.44 17.11
N ARG A 166 -2.31 -9.86 16.26
CA ARG A 166 -1.39 -8.77 16.60
C ARG A 166 -1.86 -7.50 15.92
N ASN A 167 -1.84 -6.41 16.66
CA ASN A 167 -2.21 -5.10 16.16
C ASN A 167 -1.12 -4.11 16.58
N ILE A 168 -0.38 -3.60 15.61
CA ILE A 168 0.89 -2.91 15.85
C ILE A 168 0.82 -1.51 15.24
N LEU A 169 0.81 -0.51 16.11
CA LEU A 169 0.95 0.88 15.71
C LEU A 169 2.44 1.20 15.61
N LYS A 170 2.90 1.69 14.46
CA LYS A 170 4.33 1.86 14.21
C LYS A 170 4.66 3.20 13.56
N ALA A 171 5.85 3.70 13.83
CA ALA A 171 6.45 4.84 13.15
C ALA A 171 6.77 4.51 11.69
N ARG A 172 6.88 5.55 10.85
CA ARG A 172 7.29 5.40 9.45
C ARG A 172 8.78 5.07 9.35
N GLN A 173 9.15 4.30 8.33
CA GLN A 173 10.54 3.96 7.99
C GLN A 173 11.38 3.19 9.05
N ILE A 174 10.77 2.58 10.08
CA ILE A 174 11.49 1.73 11.07
C ILE A 174 11.66 0.25 10.64
N GLY A 175 11.56 -0.07 9.35
CA GLY A 175 11.84 -1.43 8.85
C GLY A 175 10.80 -2.53 9.16
N MET A 176 9.62 -2.21 9.71
CA MET A 176 8.60 -3.25 10.02
C MET A 176 8.15 -4.07 8.80
N THR A 177 8.02 -3.46 7.62
CA THR A 177 7.66 -4.17 6.38
C THR A 177 8.73 -5.19 5.99
N TYR A 178 10.01 -4.85 6.16
CA TYR A 178 11.14 -5.76 5.93
C TYR A 178 11.10 -6.94 6.92
N TYR A 179 10.86 -6.64 8.19
CA TYR A 179 10.69 -7.66 9.23
C TYR A 179 9.53 -8.63 8.93
N PHE A 180 8.34 -8.13 8.57
CA PHE A 180 7.20 -9.02 8.26
C PHE A 180 7.39 -9.81 6.95
N ALA A 181 8.15 -9.28 6.00
CA ALA A 181 8.58 -10.04 4.82
C ALA A 181 9.45 -11.25 5.21
N PHE A 182 10.39 -11.06 6.15
CA PHE A 182 11.17 -12.15 6.74
C PHE A 182 10.29 -13.13 7.53
N GLU A 183 9.48 -12.65 8.47
CA GLU A 183 8.65 -13.50 9.34
C GLU A 183 7.74 -14.42 8.52
N ALA A 184 7.11 -13.87 7.48
CA ALA A 184 6.28 -14.67 6.58
C ALA A 184 7.09 -15.72 5.81
N LEU A 185 8.30 -15.38 5.35
CA LEU A 185 9.19 -16.34 4.67
C LEU A 185 9.64 -17.45 5.64
N GLU A 186 10.05 -17.09 6.85
CA GLU A 186 10.41 -18.01 7.93
C GLU A 186 9.26 -18.99 8.22
N ASP A 187 8.06 -18.47 8.46
CA ASP A 187 6.89 -19.31 8.74
C ASP A 187 6.54 -20.20 7.54
N ALA A 188 6.59 -19.68 6.31
CA ALA A 188 6.35 -20.46 5.10
C ALA A 188 7.36 -21.60 4.92
N ILE A 189 8.64 -21.37 5.24
CA ILE A 189 9.70 -22.39 5.16
C ILE A 189 9.48 -23.47 6.21
N LEU A 190 9.25 -23.08 7.47
CA LEU A 190 9.22 -23.99 8.60
C LEU A 190 7.93 -24.81 8.70
N THR A 191 6.78 -24.21 8.38
CA THR A 191 5.48 -24.87 8.61
C THR A 191 4.76 -25.27 7.33
N GLY A 192 5.18 -24.76 6.17
CA GLY A 192 4.45 -24.94 4.91
C GLY A 192 3.17 -24.08 4.83
N ASP A 193 2.96 -23.17 5.79
CA ASP A 193 1.76 -22.36 5.87
C ASP A 193 1.69 -21.31 4.77
N GLN A 194 0.46 -21.07 4.32
CA GLN A 194 0.14 -20.02 3.35
C GLN A 194 0.29 -18.64 4.00
N GLN A 195 0.89 -17.69 3.28
CA GLN A 195 1.09 -16.31 3.74
C GLN A 195 0.39 -15.34 2.80
N ILE A 196 -0.37 -14.41 3.36
CA ILE A 196 -1.19 -13.48 2.59
C ILE A 196 -0.87 -12.06 3.03
N PHE A 197 -0.45 -11.24 2.08
CA PHE A 197 -0.19 -9.82 2.27
C PHE A 197 -1.33 -9.01 1.68
N LEU A 198 -1.91 -8.14 2.50
CA LEU A 198 -2.99 -7.24 2.12
C LEU A 198 -2.57 -5.80 2.41
N SER A 199 -2.42 -5.01 1.36
CA SER A 199 -1.98 -3.61 1.44
C SER A 199 -2.96 -2.70 0.71
N ALA A 200 -2.90 -1.39 1.00
CA ALA A 200 -3.83 -0.42 0.40
C ALA A 200 -3.75 -0.40 -1.14
N SER A 201 -2.56 -0.60 -1.72
CA SER A 201 -2.36 -0.76 -3.16
C SER A 201 -1.57 -2.03 -3.53
N LYS A 202 -1.66 -2.45 -4.80
CA LYS A 202 -0.90 -3.59 -5.32
C LYS A 202 0.62 -3.31 -5.34
N ALA A 203 1.00 -2.07 -5.61
CA ALA A 203 2.39 -1.63 -5.57
C ALA A 203 2.98 -1.81 -4.16
N GLN A 204 2.24 -1.41 -3.12
CA GLN A 204 2.64 -1.62 -1.72
C GLN A 204 2.78 -3.10 -1.38
N ALA A 205 1.82 -3.94 -1.80
CA ALA A 205 1.92 -5.38 -1.57
C ALA A 205 3.18 -5.99 -2.23
N PHE A 206 3.63 -5.46 -3.36
CA PHE A 206 4.85 -5.91 -4.04
C PHE A 206 6.15 -5.49 -3.36
N VAL A 207 6.12 -4.54 -2.42
CA VAL A 207 7.28 -4.23 -1.57
C VAL A 207 7.67 -5.44 -0.72
N PHE A 208 6.69 -6.15 -0.13
CA PHE A 208 6.96 -7.41 0.59
C PHE A 208 7.64 -8.44 -0.32
N ARG A 209 7.17 -8.56 -1.56
CA ARG A 209 7.75 -9.47 -2.55
C ARG A 209 9.21 -9.15 -2.82
N GLN A 210 9.53 -7.86 -3.00
CA GLN A 210 10.89 -7.42 -3.24
C GLN A 210 11.81 -7.76 -2.05
N TYR A 211 11.35 -7.52 -0.82
CA TYR A 211 12.11 -7.90 0.37
C TYR A 211 12.28 -9.42 0.49
N ILE A 212 11.23 -10.22 0.26
CA ILE A 212 11.32 -11.68 0.24
C ILE A 212 12.35 -12.16 -0.79
N PHE A 213 12.36 -11.59 -2.00
CA PHE A 213 13.36 -11.93 -3.02
C PHE A 213 14.78 -11.54 -2.59
N SER A 214 14.95 -10.35 -2.00
CA SER A 214 16.24 -9.89 -1.50
C SER A 214 16.77 -10.81 -0.42
N ILE A 215 15.95 -11.10 0.60
CA ILE A 215 16.33 -11.96 1.72
C ILE A 215 16.69 -13.37 1.23
N ALA A 216 15.82 -13.98 0.43
CA ALA A 216 16.03 -15.33 -0.09
C ALA A 216 17.29 -15.44 -0.95
N SER A 217 17.54 -14.46 -1.83
CA SER A 217 18.68 -14.49 -2.74
C SER A 217 19.99 -14.13 -2.05
N GLN A 218 20.01 -13.14 -1.16
CA GLN A 218 21.24 -12.63 -0.56
C GLN A 218 21.74 -13.51 0.59
N PHE A 219 20.82 -14.11 1.36
CA PHE A 219 21.19 -14.80 2.61
C PHE A 219 20.95 -16.30 2.59
N PHE A 220 20.10 -16.80 1.70
CA PHE A 220 19.78 -18.24 1.62
C PHE A 220 20.12 -18.88 0.28
N ASP A 221 20.74 -18.14 -0.64
CA ASP A 221 21.10 -18.57 -2.00
C ASP A 221 19.89 -19.14 -2.79
N VAL A 222 18.70 -18.57 -2.58
CA VAL A 222 17.46 -18.97 -3.26
C VAL A 222 16.98 -17.89 -4.22
N GLN A 223 17.07 -18.16 -5.52
CA GLN A 223 16.45 -17.34 -6.55
C GLN A 223 14.97 -17.67 -6.71
N LEU A 224 14.13 -16.98 -5.95
CA LEU A 224 12.68 -17.11 -6.01
C LEU A 224 12.11 -16.59 -7.34
N ARG A 225 11.06 -17.26 -7.82
CA ARG A 225 10.26 -16.88 -8.99
C ARG A 225 8.78 -16.77 -8.60
N GLY A 226 8.13 -15.73 -9.13
CA GLY A 226 6.72 -15.44 -8.86
C GLY A 226 6.40 -13.95 -9.03
N THR A 227 5.17 -13.62 -9.40
CA THR A 227 4.68 -12.24 -9.50
C THR A 227 3.66 -11.97 -8.40
N GLU A 228 2.41 -12.36 -8.61
CA GLU A 228 1.33 -12.18 -7.62
C GLU A 228 1.37 -13.25 -6.51
N THR A 229 1.97 -14.39 -6.83
CA THR A 229 2.18 -15.50 -5.91
C THR A 229 3.59 -16.06 -6.05
N ILE A 230 4.14 -16.56 -4.94
CA ILE A 230 5.37 -17.35 -4.90
C ILE A 230 5.02 -18.69 -4.26
N THR A 231 5.27 -19.79 -4.96
CA THR A 231 5.10 -21.15 -4.42
C THR A 231 6.47 -21.73 -4.08
N LEU A 232 6.70 -22.07 -2.81
CA LEU A 232 7.94 -22.68 -2.33
C LEU A 232 7.97 -24.19 -2.60
N SER A 233 9.16 -24.81 -2.56
CA SER A 233 9.31 -26.25 -2.83
C SER A 233 8.61 -27.18 -1.84
N ASN A 234 8.23 -26.67 -0.65
CA ASN A 234 7.41 -27.38 0.35
C ASN A 234 5.89 -27.21 0.13
N GLY A 235 5.46 -26.40 -0.85
CA GLY A 235 4.05 -26.15 -1.17
C GLY A 235 3.42 -24.93 -0.50
N ALA A 236 4.15 -24.21 0.37
CA ALA A 236 3.68 -22.92 0.89
C ALA A 236 3.51 -21.91 -0.26
N VAL A 237 2.44 -21.09 -0.21
CA VAL A 237 2.24 -19.99 -1.14
C VAL A 237 2.24 -18.66 -0.40
N LEU A 238 3.04 -17.73 -0.89
CA LEU A 238 3.05 -16.34 -0.48
C LEU A 238 2.26 -15.54 -1.52
N ARG A 239 1.23 -14.81 -1.10
CA ARG A 239 0.27 -14.12 -1.99
C ARG A 239 0.21 -12.64 -1.69
N PHE A 240 0.33 -11.81 -2.72
CA PHE A 240 0.36 -10.35 -2.61
C PHE A 240 -0.93 -9.75 -3.19
N LEU A 241 -1.81 -9.26 -2.32
CA LEU A 241 -3.15 -8.78 -2.68
C LEU A 241 -3.31 -7.28 -2.41
N ALA A 242 -4.08 -6.62 -3.28
CA ALA A 242 -4.65 -5.31 -2.99
C ALA A 242 -5.99 -5.47 -2.25
N THR A 243 -6.48 -4.38 -1.65
CA THR A 243 -7.74 -4.28 -0.87
C THR A 243 -9.05 -4.60 -1.60
N ASN A 244 -9.01 -5.11 -2.84
CA ASN A 244 -10.22 -5.53 -3.54
C ASN A 244 -10.81 -6.78 -2.86
N SER A 245 -11.95 -6.58 -2.18
CA SER A 245 -12.68 -7.61 -1.44
C SER A 245 -13.00 -8.86 -2.26
N ASN A 246 -13.13 -8.71 -3.58
CA ASN A 246 -13.54 -9.81 -4.47
C ASN A 246 -12.43 -10.83 -4.71
N THR A 247 -11.15 -10.42 -4.58
CA THR A 247 -9.99 -11.30 -4.81
C THR A 247 -9.43 -11.92 -3.52
N ALA A 248 -9.84 -11.43 -2.35
CA ALA A 248 -9.28 -11.84 -1.06
C ALA A 248 -10.06 -13.00 -0.38
N GLN A 249 -11.36 -13.18 -0.66
CA GLN A 249 -12.22 -14.12 0.08
C GLN A 249 -11.89 -15.62 -0.06
N SER A 250 -11.14 -16.05 -1.07
CA SER A 250 -10.95 -17.48 -1.39
C SER A 250 -9.72 -18.14 -0.75
N HIS A 251 -8.92 -17.41 0.02
CA HIS A 251 -7.61 -17.90 0.47
C HIS A 251 -7.52 -17.97 1.99
N SER A 252 -6.93 -19.05 2.50
CA SER A 252 -6.66 -19.26 3.93
C SER A 252 -5.17 -19.26 4.19
N GLY A 253 -4.72 -18.50 5.19
CA GLY A 253 -3.30 -18.31 5.50
C GLY A 253 -3.08 -17.36 6.67
N ASN A 254 -1.82 -17.21 7.08
CA ASN A 254 -1.42 -16.11 7.96
C ASN A 254 -1.56 -14.80 7.19
N LEU A 255 -2.21 -13.82 7.81
CA LEU A 255 -2.57 -12.57 7.17
C LEU A 255 -1.74 -11.41 7.74
N TYR A 256 -1.16 -10.63 6.83
CA TYR A 256 -0.43 -9.41 7.11
C TYR A 256 -1.18 -8.24 6.47
N CYS A 257 -1.80 -7.39 7.30
CA CYS A 257 -2.55 -6.22 6.89
C CYS A 257 -1.71 -4.96 7.13
N ASP A 258 -1.11 -4.45 6.06
CA ASP A 258 -0.23 -3.28 6.10
C ASP A 258 -1.00 -1.97 5.89
N GLU A 259 -0.56 -0.93 6.61
CA GLU A 259 -1.09 0.45 6.56
C GLU A 259 -2.62 0.54 6.64
N TYR A 260 -3.23 -0.28 7.50
CA TYR A 260 -4.68 -0.42 7.55
C TYR A 260 -5.45 0.84 8.01
N PHE A 261 -4.79 1.80 8.66
CA PHE A 261 -5.38 3.11 8.98
C PHE A 261 -5.48 4.04 7.76
N TRP A 262 -4.96 3.62 6.62
CA TRP A 262 -4.99 4.36 5.35
C TRP A 262 -5.81 3.63 4.27
N ILE A 263 -6.49 2.53 4.65
CA ILE A 263 -7.34 1.76 3.75
C ILE A 263 -8.76 2.32 3.75
N PRO A 264 -9.29 2.80 2.59
CA PRO A 264 -10.67 3.24 2.51
C PRO A 264 -11.62 2.07 2.73
N LYS A 265 -12.78 2.34 3.34
CA LYS A 265 -13.80 1.32 3.62
C LYS A 265 -13.25 0.12 4.40
N PHE A 266 -12.38 0.38 5.39
CA PHE A 266 -11.69 -0.63 6.20
C PHE A 266 -12.62 -1.73 6.72
N GLN A 267 -13.85 -1.43 7.16
CA GLN A 267 -14.77 -2.45 7.68
C GLN A 267 -15.07 -3.58 6.68
N LYS A 268 -15.18 -3.23 5.39
CA LYS A 268 -15.38 -4.22 4.33
C LYS A 268 -14.15 -5.10 4.16
N MET A 269 -12.97 -4.50 4.21
CA MET A 269 -11.69 -5.21 4.15
C MET A 269 -11.54 -6.15 5.36
N ASP A 270 -11.77 -5.64 6.57
CA ASP A 270 -11.62 -6.35 7.84
C ASP A 270 -12.51 -7.60 7.92
N THR A 271 -13.73 -7.49 7.40
CA THR A 271 -14.66 -8.63 7.31
C THR A 271 -14.08 -9.76 6.46
N VAL A 272 -13.42 -9.42 5.35
CA VAL A 272 -12.78 -10.40 4.46
C VAL A 272 -11.50 -10.94 5.08
N ALA A 273 -10.64 -10.05 5.60
CA ALA A 273 -9.40 -10.38 6.29
C ALA A 273 -9.63 -11.37 7.44
N SER A 274 -10.61 -11.09 8.30
CA SER A 274 -10.96 -11.94 9.43
C SER A 274 -11.43 -13.34 9.01
N ALA A 275 -12.13 -13.45 7.87
CA ALA A 275 -12.56 -14.74 7.34
C ALA A 275 -11.39 -15.60 6.80
N MET A 276 -10.38 -14.97 6.20
CA MET A 276 -9.20 -15.65 5.64
C MET A 276 -8.33 -16.34 6.70
N ALA A 277 -8.27 -15.77 7.91
CA ALA A 277 -7.46 -16.29 9.01
C ALA A 277 -8.31 -16.97 10.11
N ALA A 278 -9.54 -17.36 9.80
CA ALA A 278 -10.49 -17.92 10.77
C ALA A 278 -10.04 -19.27 11.37
N GLN A 279 -9.26 -20.07 10.63
CA GLN A 279 -8.71 -21.35 11.10
C GLN A 279 -7.84 -21.17 12.34
N ILE A 280 -7.93 -22.08 13.32
CA ILE A 280 -7.34 -21.91 14.65
C ILE A 280 -5.82 -21.63 14.61
N ASN A 281 -5.10 -22.26 13.68
CA ASN A 281 -3.65 -22.18 13.50
C ASN A 281 -3.18 -20.99 12.65
N ARG A 282 -4.08 -20.15 12.13
CA ARG A 282 -3.72 -18.96 11.33
C ARG A 282 -3.57 -17.74 12.21
N ARG A 283 -2.74 -16.79 11.82
CA ARG A 283 -2.59 -15.51 12.55
C ARG A 283 -3.01 -14.33 11.70
N VAL A 284 -3.42 -13.25 12.36
CA VAL A 284 -3.63 -11.95 11.72
C VAL A 284 -2.70 -10.92 12.36
N THR A 285 -1.98 -10.19 11.53
CA THR A 285 -1.10 -9.11 11.96
C THR A 285 -1.50 -7.84 11.25
N TYR A 286 -2.15 -6.94 11.98
CA TYR A 286 -2.38 -5.58 11.54
C TYR A 286 -1.20 -4.72 11.95
N PHE A 287 -0.67 -3.92 11.03
CA PHE A 287 0.34 -2.93 11.37
C PHE A 287 0.24 -1.71 10.49
N SER A 288 0.42 -0.52 11.07
CA SER A 288 0.16 0.73 10.35
C SER A 288 0.76 1.92 11.09
N THR A 289 1.07 2.97 10.33
CA THR A 289 1.14 4.33 10.91
C THR A 289 -0.28 4.78 11.26
N PRO A 290 -0.50 5.59 12.32
CA PRO A 290 -1.82 6.15 12.60
C PRO A 290 -2.27 7.11 11.50
N SER A 291 -3.57 7.38 11.46
CA SER A 291 -4.15 8.43 10.64
C SER A 291 -5.01 9.35 11.52
N SER A 292 -6.32 9.17 11.51
CA SER A 292 -7.29 9.97 12.25
C SER A 292 -8.14 9.11 13.19
N LYS A 293 -8.59 9.70 14.30
CA LYS A 293 -9.57 9.08 15.21
C LYS A 293 -10.94 8.84 14.56
N SER A 294 -11.29 9.57 13.50
CA SER A 294 -12.52 9.32 12.73
C SER A 294 -12.42 8.12 11.79
N HIS A 295 -11.20 7.61 11.53
CA HIS A 295 -11.01 6.47 10.63
C HIS A 295 -11.77 5.25 11.14
N GLN A 296 -12.39 4.49 10.22
CA GLN A 296 -13.24 3.34 10.56
C GLN A 296 -12.53 2.23 11.36
N ALA A 297 -11.20 2.17 11.28
CA ALA A 297 -10.38 1.21 12.01
C ALA A 297 -10.03 1.67 13.43
N TYR A 298 -10.16 2.95 13.76
CA TYR A 298 -9.82 3.48 15.08
C TYR A 298 -10.62 2.82 16.22
N PRO A 299 -11.95 2.59 16.10
CA PRO A 299 -12.70 1.86 17.11
C PRO A 299 -12.22 0.40 17.34
N MET A 300 -11.62 -0.23 16.32
CA MET A 300 -11.01 -1.55 16.49
C MET A 300 -9.71 -1.45 17.29
N TRP A 301 -8.89 -0.43 17.02
CA TRP A 301 -7.66 -0.16 17.76
C TRP A 301 -7.92 0.24 19.21
N SER A 302 -8.82 1.18 19.47
CA SER A 302 -9.11 1.64 20.83
C SER A 302 -9.91 0.65 21.68
N GLY A 303 -10.40 -0.44 21.08
CA GLY A 303 -11.27 -1.42 21.74
C GLY A 303 -12.74 -1.01 21.79
N GLU A 304 -13.07 0.21 21.40
CA GLU A 304 -14.44 0.74 21.45
C GLU A 304 -15.45 -0.09 20.64
N ARG A 305 -15.02 -0.69 19.52
CA ARG A 305 -15.85 -1.62 18.75
C ARG A 305 -16.27 -2.82 19.61
N TRP A 306 -15.30 -3.48 20.26
CA TRP A 306 -15.53 -4.66 21.09
C TRP A 306 -16.35 -4.35 22.35
N LYS A 307 -16.17 -3.15 22.92
CA LYS A 307 -16.97 -2.67 24.06
C LYS A 307 -18.43 -2.41 23.68
N LYS A 308 -18.67 -1.81 22.51
CA LYS A 308 -20.03 -1.50 22.03
C LYS A 308 -20.86 -2.74 21.72
N ASP A 309 -20.22 -3.87 21.42
CA ASP A 309 -20.92 -5.12 21.11
C ASP A 309 -21.70 -5.69 22.29
N ARG A 310 -21.33 -5.40 23.55
CA ARG A 310 -22.05 -5.87 24.74
C ARG A 310 -22.00 -4.89 25.92
N SER A 311 -23.13 -4.73 26.61
CA SER A 311 -23.26 -3.78 27.72
C SER A 311 -22.35 -4.06 28.92
N ASP A 312 -22.03 -5.33 29.19
CA ASP A 312 -21.12 -5.75 30.25
C ASP A 312 -19.65 -5.33 30.01
N ARG A 313 -19.32 -4.95 28.77
CA ARG A 313 -17.96 -4.54 28.38
C ARG A 313 -17.74 -3.03 28.39
N LYS A 314 -18.81 -2.23 28.55
CA LYS A 314 -18.76 -0.77 28.40
C LYS A 314 -17.72 -0.10 29.31
N ASN A 315 -17.55 -0.63 30.52
CA ASN A 315 -16.65 -0.08 31.53
C ASN A 315 -15.32 -0.84 31.64
N ILE A 316 -15.03 -1.78 30.72
CA ILE A 316 -13.74 -2.47 30.71
C ILE A 316 -12.68 -1.49 30.22
N GLU A 317 -11.69 -1.24 31.07
CA GLU A 317 -10.55 -0.40 30.74
C GLU A 317 -9.62 -1.13 29.76
N PHE A 318 -9.11 -0.39 28.78
CA PHE A 318 -8.07 -0.87 27.87
C PHE A 318 -6.73 -0.32 28.35
N PRO A 319 -5.62 -1.05 28.12
CA PRO A 319 -4.29 -0.55 28.41
C PRO A 319 -4.05 0.83 27.79
N ASP A 320 -3.28 1.67 28.47
CA ASP A 320 -2.90 2.99 27.97
C ASP A 320 -1.74 2.91 26.95
N PHE A 321 -1.33 4.08 26.46
CA PHE A 321 -0.28 4.19 25.44
C PHE A 321 1.05 3.60 25.91
N GLU A 322 1.45 3.86 27.15
CA GLU A 322 2.72 3.37 27.72
C GLU A 322 2.72 1.85 27.91
N ALA A 323 1.60 1.28 28.38
CA ALA A 323 1.44 -0.18 28.43
C ALA A 323 1.50 -0.80 27.03
N MET A 324 0.90 -0.17 26.02
CA MET A 324 0.99 -0.64 24.64
C MET A 324 2.39 -0.48 24.04
N ARG A 325 3.21 0.49 24.46
CA ARG A 325 4.63 0.57 24.04
C ARG A 325 5.45 -0.65 24.46
N GLN A 326 5.09 -1.32 25.55
CA GLN A 326 5.74 -2.57 25.96
C GLN A 326 5.21 -3.82 25.21
N GLY A 327 4.02 -3.71 24.62
CA GLY A 327 3.32 -4.83 23.99
C GLY A 327 2.48 -5.59 25.00
N VAL A 328 1.15 -5.57 24.84
CA VAL A 328 0.22 -6.08 25.85
C VAL A 328 -0.95 -6.83 25.21
N LEU A 329 -1.35 -7.94 25.81
CA LEU A 329 -2.58 -8.63 25.44
C LEU A 329 -3.79 -7.90 26.04
N CYS A 330 -4.62 -7.31 25.19
CA CYS A 330 -5.78 -6.53 25.61
C CYS A 330 -7.01 -7.41 25.91
N PRO A 331 -8.06 -6.86 26.55
CA PRO A 331 -9.28 -7.59 26.91
C PRO A 331 -10.02 -8.24 25.72
N ASP A 332 -9.91 -7.66 24.52
CA ASP A 332 -10.47 -8.21 23.29
C ASP A 332 -9.61 -9.33 22.65
N ARG A 333 -8.58 -9.79 23.36
CA ARG A 333 -7.64 -10.85 22.97
C ARG A 333 -6.75 -10.50 21.78
N GLN A 334 -6.61 -9.22 21.46
CA GLN A 334 -5.59 -8.76 20.52
C GLN A 334 -4.34 -8.32 21.28
N TRP A 335 -3.18 -8.76 20.83
CA TRP A 335 -1.91 -8.23 21.33
C TRP A 335 -1.65 -6.89 20.64
N ARG A 336 -1.62 -5.81 21.41
CA ARG A 336 -1.35 -4.45 20.93
C ARG A 336 0.05 -4.01 21.27
N HIS A 337 0.70 -3.39 20.31
CA HIS A 337 2.04 -2.84 20.50
C HIS A 337 2.20 -1.50 19.77
N VAL A 338 2.88 -0.55 20.40
CA VAL A 338 3.21 0.76 19.83
C VAL A 338 4.74 0.86 19.71
N ILE A 339 5.22 1.25 18.53
CA ILE A 339 6.65 1.48 18.27
C ILE A 339 6.81 2.87 17.69
N THR A 340 7.20 3.85 18.51
CA THR A 340 7.56 5.19 18.04
C THR A 340 8.97 5.19 17.42
N LEU A 341 9.33 6.25 16.70
CA LEU A 341 10.69 6.43 16.20
C LEU A 341 11.69 6.52 17.36
N ALA A 342 11.30 7.20 18.45
CA ALA A 342 12.10 7.25 19.67
C ALA A 342 12.32 5.86 20.28
N ASP A 343 11.30 5.00 20.31
CA ASP A 343 11.43 3.60 20.75
C ASP A 343 12.38 2.80 19.86
N ALA A 344 12.24 2.96 18.54
CA ALA A 344 13.11 2.28 17.58
C ALA A 344 14.58 2.71 17.76
N ILE A 345 14.85 4.01 17.88
CA ILE A 345 16.21 4.55 18.10
C ILE A 345 16.78 4.07 19.43
N ALA A 346 15.99 4.11 20.52
CA ALA A 346 16.39 3.58 21.82
C ALA A 346 16.71 2.07 21.77
N SER A 347 16.14 1.34 20.81
CA SER A 347 16.40 -0.08 20.55
C SER A 347 17.63 -0.34 19.64
N GLY A 348 18.38 0.70 19.27
CA GLY A 348 19.58 0.63 18.43
C GLY A 348 19.34 0.90 16.94
N PHE A 349 18.17 1.42 16.55
CA PHE A 349 17.91 1.83 15.16
C PHE A 349 18.63 3.15 14.84
N ASP A 350 19.47 3.13 13.81
CA ASP A 350 20.46 4.18 13.52
C ASP A 350 20.33 4.80 12.12
N LEU A 351 19.27 4.46 11.37
CA LEU A 351 19.09 4.91 9.99
C LEU A 351 18.30 6.22 9.83
N ILE A 352 17.77 6.76 10.92
CA ILE A 352 16.97 8.00 10.91
C ILE A 352 17.44 8.91 12.03
N ASP A 353 17.76 10.15 11.67
CA ASP A 353 17.94 11.25 12.61
C ASP A 353 16.57 11.83 12.97
N ILE A 354 16.17 11.68 14.24
CA ILE A 354 14.86 12.16 14.72
C ILE A 354 14.77 13.69 14.70
N ASP A 355 15.88 14.39 14.93
CA ASP A 355 15.90 15.84 14.95
C ASP A 355 15.76 16.38 13.52
N GLU A 356 16.42 15.76 12.54
CA GLU A 356 16.20 16.07 11.12
C GLU A 356 14.72 15.88 10.72
N GLN A 357 14.07 14.80 11.16
CA GLN A 357 12.64 14.60 10.86
C GLN A 357 11.74 15.65 11.52
N ARG A 358 12.09 16.13 12.73
CA ARG A 358 11.40 17.24 13.40
C ARG A 358 11.59 18.58 12.69
N GLU A 359 12.68 18.74 11.95
CA GLU A 359 12.96 19.93 11.16
C GLU A 359 12.20 19.90 9.83
N ILE A 360 12.07 18.74 9.19
CA ILE A 360 11.43 18.62 7.88
C ILE A 360 9.90 18.69 7.98
N HIS A 361 9.32 18.11 9.02
CA HIS A 361 7.87 17.93 9.13
C HIS A 361 7.24 18.88 10.14
N SER A 362 5.98 19.29 9.91
CA SER A 362 5.21 20.00 10.93
C SER A 362 4.92 19.08 12.13
N ASP A 363 4.71 19.62 13.34
CA ASP A 363 4.56 18.75 14.53
C ASP A 363 3.37 17.78 14.42
N THR A 364 2.26 18.17 13.78
CA THR A 364 1.14 17.23 13.54
C THR A 364 1.57 16.08 12.64
N ALA A 365 2.30 16.37 11.55
CA ALA A 365 2.81 15.34 10.66
C ALA A 365 3.87 14.49 11.36
N PHE A 366 4.79 15.10 12.10
CA PHE A 366 5.82 14.42 12.86
C PHE A 366 5.22 13.48 13.91
N ASN A 367 4.28 13.97 14.70
CA ASN A 367 3.60 13.19 15.76
C ASN A 367 2.81 12.02 15.18
N MET A 368 2.13 12.23 14.06
CA MET A 368 1.41 11.16 13.38
C MET A 368 2.36 10.13 12.74
N LEU A 369 3.38 10.59 12.01
CA LEU A 369 4.25 9.71 11.24
C LEU A 369 5.28 8.97 12.10
N PHE A 370 5.79 9.60 13.16
CA PHE A 370 6.93 9.09 13.92
C PHE A 370 6.62 8.84 15.40
N MET A 371 5.63 9.52 15.99
CA MET A 371 5.30 9.35 17.41
C MET A 371 4.02 8.55 17.66
N CYS A 372 3.42 7.96 16.62
CA CYS A 372 2.24 7.10 16.73
C CYS A 372 1.00 7.80 17.33
N ILE A 373 0.87 9.11 17.13
CA ILE A 373 -0.25 9.90 17.63
C ILE A 373 -1.35 10.03 16.56
N PHE A 374 -2.59 9.69 16.90
CA PHE A 374 -3.73 9.90 15.99
C PHE A 374 -4.13 11.37 15.93
N VAL A 375 -4.43 11.85 14.73
CA VAL A 375 -5.02 13.17 14.53
C VAL A 375 -6.47 13.16 15.03
N ASP A 376 -6.81 14.13 15.89
CA ASP A 376 -8.19 14.39 16.27
C ASP A 376 -8.82 15.37 15.28
N ASP A 377 -9.59 14.83 14.34
CA ASP A 377 -10.19 15.56 13.23
C ASP A 377 -11.71 15.81 13.44
N ALA A 378 -12.22 15.62 14.66
CA ALA A 378 -13.64 15.82 14.94
C ALA A 378 -14.09 17.25 14.56
N ALA A 379 -13.31 18.24 14.96
CA ALA A 379 -13.48 19.65 14.62
C ALA A 379 -12.80 20.06 13.29
N SER A 380 -12.14 19.13 12.60
CA SER A 380 -11.47 19.42 11.34
C SER A 380 -12.48 19.68 10.22
N VAL A 381 -12.14 20.64 9.37
CA VAL A 381 -12.91 21.01 8.19
C VAL A 381 -12.68 19.99 7.06
N PHE A 382 -11.46 19.46 6.95
CA PHE A 382 -11.11 18.47 5.92
C PHE A 382 -11.10 17.07 6.52
N LYS A 383 -12.02 16.22 6.08
CA LYS A 383 -12.11 14.83 6.55
C LYS A 383 -11.15 13.93 5.79
N LEU A 384 -10.52 12.98 6.50
CA LEU A 384 -9.60 12.01 5.90
C LEU A 384 -10.22 11.25 4.71
N GLU A 385 -11.51 10.91 4.79
CA GLU A 385 -12.21 10.20 3.71
C GLU A 385 -12.20 10.98 2.38
N THR A 386 -12.38 12.31 2.41
CA THR A 386 -12.33 13.14 1.20
C THR A 386 -10.89 13.28 0.71
N LEU A 387 -9.94 13.48 1.63
CA LEU A 387 -8.51 13.62 1.28
C LEU A 387 -7.96 12.34 0.64
N GLN A 388 -8.39 11.16 1.07
CA GLN A 388 -8.00 9.86 0.49
C GLN A 388 -8.29 9.78 -1.02
N LYS A 389 -9.28 10.52 -1.53
CA LYS A 389 -9.62 10.55 -2.95
C LYS A 389 -8.70 11.43 -3.80
N CYS A 390 -7.93 12.32 -3.15
CA CYS A 390 -6.95 13.18 -3.80
C CYS A 390 -5.62 12.44 -4.04
N LYS A 391 -5.47 11.21 -3.56
CA LYS A 391 -4.26 10.40 -3.72
C LYS A 391 -4.19 9.76 -5.11
N VAL A 392 -3.05 9.89 -5.78
CA VAL A 392 -2.75 9.19 -7.05
C VAL A 392 -1.33 8.63 -7.06
N ASP A 393 -1.07 7.66 -7.92
CA ASP A 393 0.30 7.21 -8.22
C ASP A 393 0.93 8.19 -9.21
N ARG A 394 2.03 8.86 -8.83
CA ARG A 394 2.74 9.84 -9.69
C ARG A 394 3.15 9.27 -11.04
N SER A 395 3.34 7.96 -11.20
CA SER A 395 3.63 7.34 -12.51
C SER A 395 2.50 7.53 -13.54
N THR A 396 1.31 7.90 -13.08
CA THR A 396 0.19 8.27 -13.96
C THR A 396 0.38 9.63 -14.63
N TRP A 397 1.21 10.52 -14.07
CA TRP A 397 1.54 11.83 -14.62
C TRP A 397 2.66 11.72 -15.67
N LYS A 398 2.30 11.28 -16.88
CA LYS A 398 3.25 11.07 -18.00
C LYS A 398 3.92 12.35 -18.52
N ASP A 399 3.38 13.49 -18.15
CA ASP A 399 3.79 14.84 -18.52
C ASP A 399 4.68 15.50 -17.45
N TYR A 400 5.02 14.79 -16.38
CA TYR A 400 5.86 15.27 -15.29
C TYR A 400 7.05 14.34 -15.04
N ASP A 401 8.26 14.91 -15.05
CA ASP A 401 9.50 14.23 -14.66
C ASP A 401 10.32 15.14 -13.73
N SER A 402 10.35 14.81 -12.43
CA SER A 402 11.04 15.62 -11.41
C SER A 402 12.55 15.76 -11.66
N LYS A 403 13.15 14.86 -12.44
CA LYS A 403 14.59 14.87 -12.74
C LYS A 403 14.94 15.66 -13.99
N ALA A 404 13.95 16.05 -14.80
CA ALA A 404 14.18 16.85 -15.99
C ALA A 404 14.54 18.30 -15.62
N ALA A 405 15.30 18.98 -16.48
CA ALA A 405 15.62 20.39 -16.30
C ALA A 405 14.36 21.29 -16.32
N GLN A 406 13.34 20.88 -17.07
CA GLN A 406 12.00 21.47 -17.06
C GLN A 406 10.98 20.38 -16.68
N PRO A 407 10.71 20.18 -15.38
CA PRO A 407 9.97 19.00 -14.91
C PRO A 407 8.56 18.86 -15.46
N PHE A 408 7.94 19.98 -15.82
CA PHE A 408 6.57 20.02 -16.38
C PHE A 408 6.52 20.74 -17.73
N GLY A 409 7.65 20.79 -18.46
CA GLY A 409 7.79 21.51 -19.71
C GLY A 409 7.33 22.97 -19.62
N LEU A 410 6.62 23.45 -20.65
CA LEU A 410 6.06 24.80 -20.69
C LEU A 410 4.65 24.91 -20.08
N ARG A 411 4.13 23.85 -19.44
CA ARG A 411 2.80 23.89 -18.82
C ARG A 411 2.81 24.83 -17.62
N GLU A 412 1.72 25.58 -17.49
CA GLU A 412 1.55 26.55 -16.41
C GLU A 412 1.53 25.87 -15.03
N VAL A 413 2.28 26.43 -14.10
CA VAL A 413 2.23 26.10 -12.68
C VAL A 413 2.08 27.35 -11.82
N TRP A 414 1.55 27.18 -10.62
CA TRP A 414 1.44 28.23 -9.60
C TRP A 414 2.26 27.85 -8.37
N GLY A 415 2.97 28.82 -7.83
CA GLY A 415 3.69 28.75 -6.57
C GLY A 415 2.86 29.30 -5.42
N GLY A 416 3.04 28.72 -4.23
CA GLY A 416 2.47 29.22 -2.99
C GLY A 416 3.50 29.15 -1.88
N PHE A 417 3.59 30.21 -1.07
CA PHE A 417 4.59 30.35 -0.03
C PHE A 417 3.97 30.78 1.29
N ASP A 418 4.11 29.92 2.30
CA ASP A 418 3.76 30.20 3.69
C ASP A 418 5.08 30.39 4.50
N PRO A 419 5.48 31.64 4.80
CA PRO A 419 6.77 31.93 5.41
C PRO A 419 6.76 31.74 6.94
N ALA A 420 7.84 31.12 7.45
CA ALA A 420 8.18 31.04 8.87
C ALA A 420 9.63 31.52 9.11
N ARG A 421 9.96 31.98 10.33
CA ARG A 421 11.32 32.46 10.71
C ARG A 421 11.84 31.82 11.99
N THR A 422 10.98 31.60 12.98
CA THR A 422 11.32 31.04 14.30
C THR A 422 10.20 30.11 14.73
N GLY A 423 10.55 28.90 15.20
CA GLY A 423 9.58 27.89 15.62
C GLY A 423 9.10 27.00 14.47
N ASP A 424 8.62 27.59 13.37
CA ASP A 424 7.84 26.86 12.35
C ASP A 424 8.60 26.69 11.02
N ASN A 425 8.07 25.85 10.12
CA ASN A 425 8.65 25.57 8.79
C ASN A 425 8.10 26.52 7.73
N ALA A 426 8.99 27.26 7.06
CA ALA A 426 8.62 28.00 5.85
C ALA A 426 8.37 26.99 4.73
N THR A 427 7.18 27.02 4.14
CA THR A 427 6.74 26.02 3.17
C THR A 427 6.48 26.64 1.81
N PHE A 428 7.12 26.10 0.78
CA PHE A 428 6.87 26.46 -0.62
C PHE A 428 6.34 25.26 -1.40
N VAL A 429 5.36 25.49 -2.28
CA VAL A 429 4.78 24.43 -3.11
C VAL A 429 4.68 24.84 -4.58
N VAL A 430 4.72 23.84 -5.46
CA VAL A 430 4.48 23.99 -6.90
C VAL A 430 3.23 23.19 -7.27
N VAL A 431 2.22 23.89 -7.80
CA VAL A 431 0.93 23.31 -8.17
C VAL A 431 0.70 23.45 -9.68
N ALA A 432 0.52 22.32 -10.36
CA ALA A 432 0.12 22.28 -11.76
C ALA A 432 -1.33 22.70 -11.93
N VAL A 433 -1.60 23.53 -12.95
CA VAL A 433 -2.93 24.11 -13.19
C VAL A 433 -3.70 23.28 -14.23
N PRO A 434 -5.01 23.00 -14.01
CA PRO A 434 -5.88 22.40 -15.01
C PRO A 434 -5.99 23.30 -16.25
N VAL A 435 -5.64 22.77 -17.41
CA VAL A 435 -5.80 23.48 -18.70
C VAL A 435 -7.05 22.98 -19.42
N PHE A 436 -7.33 21.68 -19.33
CA PHE A 436 -8.48 21.04 -19.96
C PHE A 436 -9.61 20.78 -18.97
N ALA A 437 -10.85 20.72 -19.49
CA ALA A 437 -12.00 20.32 -18.70
C ALA A 437 -11.80 18.89 -18.16
N GLY A 438 -11.97 18.71 -16.85
CA GLY A 438 -11.76 17.42 -16.17
C GLY A 438 -10.33 17.16 -15.70
N GLU A 439 -9.34 18.01 -16.06
CA GLU A 439 -8.04 17.98 -15.38
C GLU A 439 -8.16 18.47 -13.94
N ARG A 440 -7.27 17.94 -13.10
CA ARG A 440 -7.15 18.27 -11.68
C ARG A 440 -5.89 19.11 -11.45
N PHE A 441 -5.92 19.94 -10.41
CA PHE A 441 -4.69 20.52 -9.86
C PHE A 441 -3.79 19.39 -9.39
N ARG A 442 -2.48 19.52 -9.59
CA ARG A 442 -1.51 18.51 -9.12
C ARG A 442 -0.48 19.18 -8.24
N LEU A 443 -0.34 18.72 -7.00
CA LEU A 443 0.78 19.14 -6.15
C LEU A 443 2.04 18.41 -6.63
N LEU A 444 2.93 19.13 -7.34
CA LEU A 444 4.08 18.56 -8.01
C LEU A 444 5.31 18.45 -7.11
N GLU A 445 5.59 19.54 -6.37
CA GLU A 445 6.76 19.65 -5.49
C GLU A 445 6.40 20.43 -4.22
N ARG A 446 7.10 20.11 -3.13
CA ARG A 446 6.98 20.72 -1.81
C ARG A 446 8.38 20.92 -1.23
N TYR A 447 8.57 22.05 -0.56
CA TYR A 447 9.84 22.43 0.04
C TYR A 447 9.58 22.96 1.45
N HIS A 448 10.41 22.53 2.41
CA HIS A 448 10.36 22.98 3.80
C HIS A 448 11.72 23.57 4.19
N TRP A 449 11.70 24.75 4.79
CA TRP A 449 12.89 25.48 5.23
C TRP A 449 12.69 25.98 6.66
N ARG A 450 13.64 25.68 7.56
CA ARG A 450 13.59 26.14 8.96
C ARG A 450 14.82 26.98 9.30
N GLY A 451 14.60 28.12 9.96
CA GLY A 451 15.69 28.97 10.46
C GLY A 451 16.57 29.64 9.39
N LEU A 452 16.19 29.59 8.11
CA LEU A 452 16.99 30.16 7.01
C LEU A 452 16.73 31.65 6.79
N ALA A 453 17.74 32.35 6.29
CA ALA A 453 17.64 33.78 5.99
C ALA A 453 16.68 34.05 4.80
N PHE A 454 15.98 35.18 4.83
CA PHE A 454 15.02 35.58 3.79
C PHE A 454 15.64 35.62 2.38
N ALA A 455 16.87 36.11 2.26
CA ALA A 455 17.59 36.15 0.99
C ALA A 455 17.88 34.76 0.43
N TRP A 456 18.18 33.78 1.30
CA TRP A 456 18.41 32.41 0.87
C TRP A 456 17.11 31.78 0.36
N MET A 457 16.00 31.95 1.09
CA MET A 457 14.70 31.44 0.65
C MET A 457 14.26 32.06 -0.67
N ALA A 458 14.46 33.37 -0.87
CA ALA A 458 14.14 34.04 -2.13
C ALA A 458 14.98 33.49 -3.32
N GLU A 459 16.26 33.20 -3.11
CA GLU A 459 17.12 32.61 -4.15
C GLU A 459 16.72 31.17 -4.48
N GLU A 460 16.29 30.37 -3.50
CA GLU A 460 15.73 29.04 -3.78
C GLU A 460 14.41 29.12 -4.55
N ILE A 461 13.50 30.01 -4.17
CA ILE A 461 12.26 30.24 -4.93
C ILE A 461 12.57 30.64 -6.37
N LYS A 462 13.61 31.44 -6.60
CA LYS A 462 14.07 31.80 -7.94
C LYS A 462 14.56 30.60 -8.73
N LYS A 463 15.39 29.73 -8.14
CA LYS A 463 15.84 28.48 -8.79
C LYS A 463 14.66 27.57 -9.15
N ILE A 464 13.66 27.47 -8.28
CA ILE A 464 12.44 26.70 -8.53
C ILE A 464 11.66 27.35 -9.68
N LYS A 465 11.47 28.68 -9.64
CA LYS A 465 10.81 29.43 -10.72
C LYS A 465 11.51 29.24 -12.06
N ASP A 466 12.83 29.16 -12.11
CA ASP A 466 13.56 29.00 -13.38
C ASP A 466 13.41 27.59 -13.98
N ARG A 467 13.08 26.58 -13.16
CA ARG A 467 12.79 25.20 -13.61
C ARG A 467 11.37 25.03 -14.16
N PHE A 468 10.43 25.89 -13.76
CA PHE A 468 9.01 25.75 -14.09
C PHE A 468 8.44 26.98 -14.80
N ASN A 469 7.45 26.79 -15.68
CA ASN A 469 6.69 27.92 -16.22
C ASN A 469 5.69 28.47 -15.17
N MET A 470 6.22 29.14 -14.16
CA MET A 470 5.47 29.66 -13.02
C MET A 470 4.90 31.05 -13.32
N THR A 471 3.57 31.18 -13.27
CA THR A 471 2.83 32.41 -13.65
C THR A 471 2.13 33.08 -12.47
N HIS A 472 2.29 32.53 -11.27
CA HIS A 472 1.73 33.03 -10.02
C HIS A 472 2.58 32.56 -8.85
N ILE A 473 2.81 33.43 -7.89
CA ILE A 473 3.43 33.10 -6.61
C ILE A 473 2.63 33.82 -5.52
N GLY A 474 1.72 33.11 -4.86
CA GLY A 474 1.01 33.65 -3.70
C GLY A 474 1.92 33.61 -2.47
N VAL A 475 2.10 34.74 -1.79
CA VAL A 475 2.98 34.83 -0.61
C VAL A 475 2.21 35.46 0.54
N ASP A 476 2.16 34.80 1.70
CA ASP A 476 1.67 35.44 2.92
C ASP A 476 2.62 36.56 3.37
N VAL A 477 2.11 37.79 3.46
CA VAL A 477 2.87 38.98 3.88
C VAL A 477 2.38 39.56 5.21
N THR A 478 1.51 38.86 5.94
CA THR A 478 0.89 39.34 7.19
C THR A 478 1.91 39.55 8.31
N GLY A 479 2.99 38.79 8.29
CA GLY A 479 4.09 38.91 9.23
C GLY A 479 5.43 39.06 8.52
N ILE A 480 6.35 38.16 8.85
CA ILE A 480 7.73 38.13 8.35
C ILE A 480 7.85 37.97 6.82
N GLY A 481 6.79 37.50 6.15
CA GLY A 481 6.81 37.22 4.73
C GLY A 481 6.94 38.45 3.83
N ALA A 482 6.64 39.65 4.36
CA ALA A 482 6.84 40.90 3.62
C ALA A 482 8.30 41.07 3.14
N GLY A 483 9.28 40.73 3.99
CA GLY A 483 10.70 40.84 3.63
C GLY A 483 11.12 39.86 2.54
N VAL A 484 10.62 38.63 2.55
CA VAL A 484 10.89 37.66 1.47
C VAL A 484 10.17 38.06 0.19
N PHE A 485 8.95 38.58 0.30
CA PHE A 485 8.14 39.04 -0.83
C PHE A 485 8.83 40.16 -1.62
N GLU A 486 9.41 41.16 -0.94
CA GLU A 486 10.20 42.23 -1.59
C GLU A 486 11.35 41.66 -2.43
N LEU A 487 12.04 40.64 -1.91
CA LEU A 487 13.13 39.97 -2.63
C LEU A 487 12.62 39.16 -3.82
N ILE A 488 11.49 38.47 -3.67
CA ILE A 488 10.84 37.75 -4.78
C ILE A 488 10.45 38.71 -5.91
N GLN A 489 9.99 39.92 -5.58
CA GLN A 489 9.61 40.92 -6.58
C GLN A 489 10.77 41.36 -7.48
N HIS A 490 12.03 41.20 -7.07
CA HIS A 490 13.17 41.53 -7.93
C HIS A 490 13.27 40.63 -9.17
N PHE A 491 12.83 39.38 -9.09
CA PHE A 491 12.91 38.42 -10.20
C PHE A 491 11.54 37.91 -10.70
N ALA A 492 10.46 38.13 -9.94
CA ALA A 492 9.12 37.64 -10.24
C ALA A 492 8.04 38.72 -10.01
N ARG A 493 8.34 39.99 -10.34
CA ARG A 493 7.44 41.13 -10.08
C ARG A 493 6.02 40.95 -10.63
N ARG A 494 5.87 40.28 -11.77
CA ARG A 494 4.57 40.13 -12.45
C ARG A 494 3.79 38.94 -11.92
N GLU A 495 4.49 37.93 -11.42
CA GLU A 495 3.95 36.66 -10.96
C GLU A 495 3.67 36.67 -9.45
N ALA A 496 4.41 37.46 -8.67
CA ALA A 496 4.29 37.52 -7.22
C ALA A 496 3.05 38.32 -6.76
N MET A 497 2.23 37.70 -5.92
CA MET A 497 1.02 38.27 -5.34
C MET A 497 1.10 38.24 -3.80
N PRO A 498 0.99 39.40 -3.12
CA PRO A 498 0.95 39.45 -1.67
C PRO A 498 -0.43 39.01 -1.17
N ILE A 499 -0.45 38.23 -0.09
CA ILE A 499 -1.66 37.79 0.61
C ILE A 499 -1.56 38.33 2.04
N THR A 500 -2.45 39.25 2.39
CA THR A 500 -2.53 39.80 3.76
C THR A 500 -3.72 39.18 4.46
N TYR A 501 -3.48 38.43 5.53
CA TYR A 501 -4.51 37.75 6.29
C TYR A 501 -5.34 38.75 7.08
N ASN A 502 -6.63 38.71 6.78
CA ASN A 502 -7.69 39.10 7.69
C ASN A 502 -8.67 37.92 7.81
N VAL A 503 -9.67 38.01 8.68
CA VAL A 503 -10.66 36.93 8.88
C VAL A 503 -11.32 36.54 7.56
N GLY A 504 -11.69 37.51 6.72
CA GLY A 504 -12.31 37.30 5.42
C GLY A 504 -11.41 36.56 4.42
N GLU A 505 -10.15 36.97 4.28
CA GLU A 505 -9.19 36.32 3.38
C GLU A 505 -8.85 34.89 3.85
N LYS A 506 -8.71 34.68 5.16
CA LYS A 506 -8.51 33.33 5.71
C LYS A 506 -9.70 32.42 5.42
N ASN A 507 -10.92 32.93 5.61
CA ASN A 507 -12.14 32.21 5.25
C ASN A 507 -12.20 31.91 3.75
N ARG A 508 -11.80 32.85 2.90
CA ARG A 508 -11.77 32.68 1.45
C ARG A 508 -10.78 31.59 1.02
N LEU A 509 -9.58 31.55 1.61
CA LEU A 509 -8.58 30.50 1.35
C LEU A 509 -9.15 29.12 1.70
N VAL A 510 -9.72 28.96 2.90
CA VAL A 510 -10.25 27.68 3.36
C VAL A 510 -11.48 27.24 2.55
N MET A 511 -12.42 28.16 2.30
CA MET A 511 -13.60 27.85 1.48
C MET A 511 -13.24 27.51 0.03
N LYS A 512 -12.22 28.16 -0.53
CA LYS A 512 -11.72 27.80 -1.86
C LYS A 512 -11.16 26.37 -1.86
N MET A 513 -10.37 26.02 -0.86
CA MET A 513 -9.81 24.67 -0.75
C MET A 513 -10.87 23.61 -0.50
N LEU A 514 -11.91 23.90 0.30
CA LEU A 514 -13.09 23.04 0.45
C LEU A 514 -13.74 22.74 -0.91
N ASP A 515 -14.04 23.77 -1.72
CA ASP A 515 -14.61 23.60 -3.05
C ASP A 515 -13.74 22.71 -3.96
N VAL A 516 -12.41 22.92 -3.94
CA VAL A 516 -11.48 22.15 -4.76
C VAL A 516 -11.37 20.70 -4.31
N VAL A 517 -11.30 20.44 -3.00
CA VAL A 517 -11.16 19.09 -2.43
C VAL A 517 -12.48 18.30 -2.56
N ASP A 518 -13.62 18.89 -2.21
CA ASP A 518 -14.93 18.23 -2.28
C ASP A 518 -15.36 17.95 -3.72
N SER A 519 -14.93 18.80 -4.67
CA SER A 519 -15.14 18.57 -6.10
C SER A 519 -14.13 17.60 -6.73
N GLU A 520 -13.26 16.97 -5.94
CA GLU A 520 -12.21 16.04 -6.40
C GLU A 520 -11.34 16.65 -7.53
N ARG A 521 -11.00 17.94 -7.38
CA ARG A 521 -10.29 18.76 -8.37
C ARG A 521 -8.81 18.97 -8.06
N ILE A 522 -8.28 18.35 -7.02
CA ILE A 522 -6.86 18.35 -6.68
C ILE A 522 -6.38 16.92 -6.44
N GLU A 523 -5.15 16.65 -6.82
CA GLU A 523 -4.46 15.40 -6.55
C GLU A 523 -3.00 15.59 -6.16
N TRP A 524 -2.46 14.64 -5.42
CA TRP A 524 -1.06 14.57 -5.00
C TRP A 524 -0.61 13.12 -4.93
N ASP A 525 0.71 12.94 -4.93
CA ASP A 525 1.31 11.61 -4.97
C ASP A 525 1.01 10.79 -3.70
N GLU A 526 0.98 9.46 -3.85
CA GLU A 526 0.78 8.52 -2.76
C GLU A 526 1.86 8.62 -1.68
N GLU A 527 3.11 8.96 -2.03
CA GLU A 527 4.18 9.09 -1.05
C GLU A 527 3.94 10.29 -0.11
N ASP A 528 3.50 11.41 -0.67
CA ASP A 528 3.19 12.68 0.01
C ASP A 528 1.87 12.65 0.77
N HIS A 529 0.99 11.70 0.44
CA HIS A 529 -0.41 11.73 0.84
C HIS A 529 -0.64 11.84 2.34
N ARG A 530 0.17 11.17 3.16
CA ARG A 530 -0.02 11.16 4.62
C ARG A 530 0.26 12.53 5.23
N GLU A 531 1.35 13.15 4.80
CA GLU A 531 1.80 14.43 5.33
C GLU A 531 0.90 15.58 4.88
N VAL A 532 0.56 15.61 3.57
CA VAL A 532 -0.39 16.58 3.03
C VAL A 532 -1.74 16.44 3.74
N SER A 533 -2.23 15.21 3.93
CA SER A 533 -3.50 14.99 4.63
C SER A 533 -3.47 15.45 6.09
N ALA A 534 -2.35 15.23 6.81
CA ALA A 534 -2.19 15.71 8.18
C ALA A 534 -2.29 17.24 8.26
N SER A 535 -1.64 17.96 7.33
CA SER A 535 -1.70 19.41 7.27
C SER A 535 -3.10 19.94 6.99
N PHE A 536 -3.85 19.31 6.08
CA PHE A 536 -5.25 19.67 5.82
C PHE A 536 -6.17 19.36 7.02
N MET A 537 -5.99 18.21 7.67
CA MET A 537 -6.79 17.82 8.84
C MET A 537 -6.55 18.73 10.07
N ALA A 538 -5.42 19.46 10.11
CA ALA A 538 -5.14 20.42 11.18
C ALA A 538 -6.06 21.66 11.14
N ILE A 539 -6.72 21.94 10.01
CA ILE A 539 -7.61 23.11 9.87
C ILE A 539 -8.97 22.84 10.53
N ARG A 540 -9.33 23.68 11.50
CA ARG A 540 -10.57 23.61 12.28
C ARG A 540 -11.40 24.87 12.14
N GLN A 541 -12.72 24.71 12.26
CA GLN A 541 -13.66 25.83 12.31
C GLN A 541 -13.83 26.31 13.75
N THR A 542 -13.75 27.61 13.98
CA THR A 542 -13.96 28.24 15.30
C THR A 542 -14.71 29.56 15.17
N THR A 543 -15.17 30.12 16.28
CA THR A 543 -15.75 31.47 16.33
C THR A 543 -14.68 32.47 16.75
N THR A 544 -14.66 33.66 16.15
CA THR A 544 -13.76 34.74 16.57
C THR A 544 -13.93 35.07 18.05
N ALA A 545 -12.90 35.62 18.70
CA ALA A 545 -12.93 35.99 20.12
C ALA A 545 -14.07 36.95 20.52
N SER A 546 -14.59 37.74 19.57
CA SER A 546 -15.75 38.62 19.74
C SER A 546 -17.11 37.91 19.59
N GLY A 547 -17.14 36.63 19.23
CA GLY A 547 -18.35 35.84 19.03
C GLY A 547 -19.13 36.11 17.73
N ASN A 548 -18.76 37.13 16.96
CA ASN A 548 -19.58 37.65 15.88
C ASN A 548 -19.35 37.01 14.50
N GLU A 549 -18.17 36.42 14.25
CA GLU A 549 -17.83 35.83 12.95
C GLU A 549 -17.26 34.42 13.08
N MET A 550 -17.61 33.55 12.14
CA MET A 550 -16.98 32.24 11.97
C MET A 550 -15.61 32.43 11.31
N THR A 551 -14.58 31.76 11.83
CA THR A 551 -13.23 31.78 11.29
C THR A 551 -12.63 30.37 11.30
N PHE A 552 -11.46 30.22 10.68
CA PHE A 552 -10.70 28.98 10.71
C PHE A 552 -9.41 29.16 11.49
N VAL A 553 -8.99 28.12 12.19
CA VAL A 553 -7.72 28.07 12.92
C VAL A 553 -7.02 26.76 12.59
N ALA A 554 -5.70 26.84 12.43
CA ALA A 554 -4.86 25.68 12.71
C ALA A 554 -4.62 25.74 14.22
N ASP A 555 -4.86 24.63 14.91
CA ASP A 555 -4.62 24.60 16.36
C ASP A 555 -3.14 24.93 16.60
N ARG A 556 -2.86 25.90 17.47
CA ARG A 556 -1.50 26.34 17.81
C ARG A 556 -1.22 25.91 19.25
N THR A 557 -1.02 24.62 19.46
CA THR A 557 -0.36 24.17 20.69
C THR A 557 1.03 23.70 20.33
N GLU A 558 2.00 23.81 21.25
CA GLU A 558 3.36 23.26 21.07
C GLU A 558 3.37 21.75 20.75
N GLU A 559 2.21 21.05 20.85
CA GLU A 559 2.01 19.64 20.53
C GLU A 559 1.20 19.37 19.23
N THR A 560 0.49 20.37 18.69
CA THR A 560 -0.29 20.23 17.45
C THR A 560 0.20 21.23 16.41
N GLY A 561 1.03 20.71 15.51
CA GLY A 561 1.82 21.52 14.60
C GLY A 561 1.05 22.25 13.51
N HIS A 562 1.85 22.93 12.70
CA HIS A 562 1.42 23.92 11.76
C HIS A 562 0.79 23.32 10.49
N ALA A 563 -0.21 24.03 9.95
CA ALA A 563 -0.91 23.68 8.72
C ALA A 563 -0.22 24.30 7.48
N ASP A 564 1.12 24.39 7.48
CA ASP A 564 1.89 25.18 6.51
C ASP A 564 1.71 24.67 5.07
N THR A 565 1.70 23.34 4.89
CA THR A 565 1.47 22.75 3.56
C THR A 565 0.06 23.09 3.06
N PHE A 566 -0.95 23.07 3.92
CA PHE A 566 -2.29 23.51 3.54
C PHE A 566 -2.28 24.98 3.11
N PHE A 567 -1.67 25.87 3.89
CA PHE A 567 -1.66 27.29 3.58
C PHE A 567 -0.88 27.60 2.31
N ALA A 568 0.31 27.03 2.13
CA ALA A 568 1.09 27.16 0.90
C ALA A 568 0.30 26.67 -0.33
N VAL A 569 -0.39 25.52 -0.25
CA VAL A 569 -1.28 25.06 -1.34
C VAL A 569 -2.43 26.03 -1.58
N SER A 570 -3.03 26.56 -0.51
CA SER A 570 -4.12 27.54 -0.62
C SER A 570 -3.65 28.85 -1.28
N HIS A 571 -2.42 29.31 -0.99
CA HIS A 571 -1.83 30.52 -1.58
C HIS A 571 -1.55 30.36 -3.08
N ALA A 572 -1.18 29.15 -3.52
CA ALA A 572 -1.06 28.85 -4.93
C ALA A 572 -2.43 28.89 -5.62
N ILE A 573 -3.43 28.19 -5.05
CA ILE A 573 -4.73 27.95 -5.69
C ILE A 573 -5.67 29.16 -5.65
N ILE A 574 -5.47 30.11 -4.74
CA ILE A 574 -6.34 31.28 -4.58
C ILE A 574 -6.45 32.17 -5.83
N LYS A 575 -5.48 32.06 -6.77
CA LYS A 575 -5.54 32.70 -8.09
C LYS A 575 -6.75 32.23 -8.90
N GLU A 576 -7.20 30.99 -8.72
CA GLU A 576 -8.44 30.53 -9.35
C GLU A 576 -9.66 31.19 -8.69
N PRO A 577 -10.51 31.90 -9.46
CA PRO A 577 -11.72 32.49 -8.90
C PRO A 577 -12.68 31.43 -8.35
N LEU A 578 -13.56 31.84 -7.42
CA LEU A 578 -14.60 30.96 -6.88
C LEU A 578 -15.60 30.51 -7.98
N SER A 579 -15.95 31.41 -8.91
CA SER A 579 -16.73 31.09 -10.11
C SER A 579 -15.82 30.54 -11.22
N TYR A 580 -15.39 29.28 -11.10
CA TYR A 580 -14.60 28.63 -12.17
C TYR A 580 -15.48 28.07 -13.31
N ARG A 581 -16.75 27.75 -13.04
CA ARG A 581 -17.69 27.18 -14.03
C ARG A 581 -18.21 28.20 -15.06
N THR A 582 -18.18 29.47 -14.71
CA THR A 582 -18.59 30.60 -15.55
C THR A 582 -17.40 31.52 -15.74
N LYS A 583 -16.58 31.29 -16.80
CA LYS A 583 -15.61 32.30 -17.23
C LYS A 583 -16.39 33.53 -17.68
N ARG A 584 -16.23 34.66 -16.98
CA ARG A 584 -16.79 35.94 -17.40
C ARG A 584 -16.18 36.30 -18.76
N LYS A 585 -16.99 36.32 -19.82
CA LYS A 585 -16.53 36.82 -21.13
C LYS A 585 -16.18 38.29 -20.96
N SER A 586 -14.94 38.66 -21.29
CA SER A 586 -14.52 40.06 -21.38
C SER A 586 -15.52 40.83 -22.24
N SER A 587 -16.08 41.92 -21.72
CA SER A 587 -16.96 42.83 -22.45
C SER A 587 -16.20 43.94 -23.18
N TRP A 588 -14.87 43.89 -23.22
CA TRP A 588 -14.07 44.84 -24.00
C TRP A 588 -13.90 44.30 -25.41
N GLY A 589 -14.88 44.60 -26.26
CA GLY A 589 -14.67 44.63 -27.70
C GLY A 589 -13.80 45.83 -28.04
N ILE A 590 -12.65 45.61 -28.66
CA ILE A 590 -11.90 46.66 -29.34
C ILE A 590 -12.79 47.11 -30.50
N ALA A 591 -13.35 48.32 -30.41
CA ALA A 591 -13.96 48.96 -31.56
C ALA A 591 -12.86 49.21 -32.60
N ALA A 592 -13.10 48.73 -33.82
CA ALA A 592 -12.22 48.88 -34.97
C ALA A 592 -12.07 50.35 -35.41
#